data_AF-A0A921L8F2-F1
#
_entry.id   AF-A0A921L8F2-F1
#
_cell.length_a   1.000
_cell.length_b   1.000
_cell.length_c   1.000
_cell.angle_alpha   90.00
_cell.angle_beta   90.00
_cell.angle_gamma   90.00
#
_symmetry.space_group_name_H-M   'P 1'
#
loop_
_entity.id
_entity.type
_entity.pdbx_description
1 polymer ?
#
loop_
_entity_poly.entity_id
_entity_poly.type
_entity_poly.pdbx_seq_one_letter_code
_entity_poly.pdbx_strand_id
1 'polypeptide(L)' 'MEQFSTMFLSFIDTWGYVAVAVLMGLENACIPIPSELILGFAGYLISAGRMEFFHATVAGMIGGMVGSIVTY' A
#
# COMPACT_ATOMS: atom_id res chain seq x y z
N MET A 1 2.57 -8.39 -18.36
CA MET A 1 2.65 -8.48 -16.88
C MET A 1 3.57 -7.41 -16.30
N GLU A 2 4.69 -7.06 -16.95
CA GLU A 2 5.61 -6.04 -16.41
C GLU A 2 4.98 -4.64 -16.26
N GLN A 3 4.17 -4.21 -17.23
CA GLN A 3 3.57 -2.88 -17.26
C GLN A 3 2.64 -2.57 -16.07
N PHE A 4 1.99 -3.60 -15.51
CA PHE A 4 1.09 -3.46 -14.36
C PHE A 4 1.88 -3.23 -13.07
N SER A 5 2.97 -3.98 -12.88
CA SER A 5 3.89 -3.81 -11.76
C SER A 5 4.57 -2.44 -11.78
N THR A 6 4.98 -1.95 -12.96
CA THR A 6 5.59 -0.61 -13.08
C THR A 6 4.60 0.49 -12.77
N MET A 7 3.33 0.33 -13.16
CA MET A 7 2.26 1.27 -12.83
C MET A 7 2.00 1.34 -11.33
N PHE A 8 1.95 0.19 -10.66
CA PHE A 8 1.80 0.11 -9.20
C PHE A 8 2.98 0.73 -8.46
N LEU A 9 4.21 0.39 -8.87
CA LEU A 9 5.43 0.98 -8.31
C LEU A 9 5.43 2.50 -8.45
N SER A 10 5.14 3.01 -9.65
CA SER A 10 5.11 4.46 -9.89
C SER A 10 4.01 5.15 -9.08
N PHE A 11 2.86 4.49 -8.90
CA PHE A 11 1.77 5.01 -8.07
C PHE A 11 2.18 5.11 -6.59
N ILE A 12 2.73 4.03 -6.02
CA ILE A 12 3.17 4.00 -4.62
C ILE A 12 4.36 4.95 -4.41
N ASP A 13 5.27 5.07 -5.37
CA ASP A 13 6.40 6.01 -5.31
C ASP A 13 5.93 7.47 -5.34
N THR A 14 4.91 7.79 -6.13
CA THR A 14 4.39 9.17 -6.25
C THR A 14 3.51 9.57 -5.05
N TRP A 15 2.64 8.68 -4.60
CA TRP A 15 1.67 8.94 -3.53
C TRP A 15 2.17 8.52 -2.14
N GLY A 16 3.27 7.76 -2.07
CA GLY A 16 3.95 7.34 -0.86
C GLY A 16 3.04 6.65 0.14
N TYR A 17 3.08 7.12 1.39
CA TYR A 17 2.31 6.56 2.51
C TYR A 17 0.80 6.58 2.25
N VAL A 18 0.30 7.57 1.51
CA VAL A 18 -1.13 7.67 1.19
C VAL A 18 -1.56 6.53 0.27
N ALA A 19 -0.73 6.17 -0.72
CA ALA A 19 -1.01 5.01 -1.56
C ALA A 19 -1.07 3.72 -0.75
N VAL A 20 -0.16 3.52 0.21
CA VAL A 20 -0.18 2.34 1.08
C VAL A 20 -1.47 2.28 1.90
N ALA A 21 -1.89 3.40 2.49
CA ALA A 21 -3.14 3.46 3.27
C ALA A 21 -4.37 3.15 2.40
N VAL A 22 -4.48 3.77 1.22
CA VAL A 22 -5.62 3.56 0.31
C VAL A 22 -5.64 2.12 -0.21
N LEU A 23 -4.50 1.58 -0.63
CA LEU A 23 -4.43 0.22 -1.16
C LEU A 23 -4.73 -0.83 -0.09
N MET A 24 -4.24 -0.66 1.15
CA MET A 24 -4.63 -1.54 2.26
C MET A 24 -6.11 -1.40 2.62
N GLY A 25 -6.67 -0.18 2.55
CA GLY A 25 -8.10 0.03 2.76
C GLY A 25 -8.95 -0.66 1.70
N LEU A 26 -8.55 -0.60 0.43
CA LEU A 26 -9.24 -1.29 -0.67
C LEU A 26 -9.15 -2.81 -0.53
N GLU A 27 -7.97 -3.34 -0.17
CA GLU A 27 -7.77 -4.76 0.13
C GLU A 27 -8.70 -5.24 1.25
N ASN A 28 -8.77 -4.48 2.35
CA ASN A 28 -9.70 -4.76 3.45
C ASN A 28 -11.17 -4.50 3.09
N ALA A 29 -11.44 -3.74 2.02
CA ALA A 29 -12.79 -3.50 1.50
C ALA A 29 -13.28 -4.58 0.53
N CYS A 30 -12.73 -5.79 0.64
CA CYS A 30 -13.09 -6.96 -0.16
C CYS A 30 -12.74 -6.82 -1.66
N ILE A 31 -11.88 -5.86 -2.03
CA ILE A 31 -11.29 -5.82 -3.36
C ILE A 31 -10.08 -6.77 -3.35
N PRO A 32 -10.02 -7.77 -4.26
CA PRO A 32 -8.97 -8.77 -4.24
C PRO A 32 -7.64 -8.19 -4.76
N ILE A 33 -6.93 -7.50 -3.87
CA ILE A 33 -5.56 -7.02 -4.08
C ILE A 33 -4.63 -7.86 -3.18
N PRO A 34 -3.60 -8.52 -3.72
CA PRO A 34 -2.65 -9.27 -2.91
C PRO A 34 -1.85 -8.32 -2.01
N SER A 35 -1.95 -8.51 -0.69
CA SER A 35 -1.26 -7.69 0.32
C SER A 35 0.27 -7.71 0.17
N GLU A 36 0.82 -8.80 -0.35
CA GLU A 36 2.25 -9.00 -0.64
C GLU A 36 2.76 -8.01 -1.69
N LEU A 37 1.88 -7.56 -2.59
CA LEU A 37 2.22 -6.61 -3.64
C LEU A 37 2.32 -5.20 -3.04
N ILE A 38 1.39 -4.83 -2.17
CA ILE A 38 1.38 -3.52 -1.48
C ILE A 38 2.58 -3.42 -0.54
N LEU A 39 2.74 -4.40 0.35
CA LEU A 39 3.80 -4.43 1.36
C LEU A 39 5.18 -4.73 0.75
N GLY A 40 5.25 -5.54 -0.31
CA GLY A 40 6.49 -5.81 -1.03
C GLY A 40 7.05 -4.57 -1.72
N PHE A 41 6.20 -3.79 -2.39
CA PHE A 41 6.62 -2.52 -3.00
C PHE A 41 6.91 -1.44 -1.97
N ALA A 42 6.12 -1.34 -0.89
CA ALA A 42 6.45 -0.47 0.22
C ALA A 42 7.81 -0.84 0.85
N GLY A 43 8.09 -2.13 1.06
CA GLY A 43 9.36 -2.64 1.54
C GLY A 43 10.53 -2.31 0.62
N TYR A 44 10.33 -2.43 -0.70
CA TYR A 44 11.32 -2.01 -1.69
C TYR A 44 11.64 -0.51 -1.59
N LEU A 45 10.62 0.35 -1.49
CA LEU A 45 10.80 1.80 -1.35
C LEU A 45 11.45 2.19 -0.01
N ILE A 46 11.18 1.45 1.06
CA ILE A 46 11.86 1.61 2.35
C ILE A 46 13.35 1.25 2.21
N SER A 47 13.67 0.13 1.56
CA SER A 47 15.06 -0.26 1.31
C SER A 47 15.79 0.73 0.38
N ALA A 48 15.07 1.39 -0.52
CA ALA A 48 15.60 2.44 -1.39
C ALA A 48 15.76 3.81 -0.70
N GLY A 49 15.38 3.92 0.59
CA GLY A 49 15.45 5.16 1.37
C GLY A 49 14.40 6.21 0.97
N ARG A 50 13.37 5.84 0.21
CA ARG A 50 12.29 6.73 -0.23
C ARG A 50 11.10 6.76 0.73
N MET A 51 10.98 5.76 1.59
CA MET A 51 9.94 5.66 2.61
C MET A 51 10.55 5.23 3.95
N GLU A 52 9.94 5.69 5.04
CA GLU A 52 10.27 5.23 6.38
C GLU A 52 9.37 4.06 6.78
N PHE A 53 9.97 3.01 7.35
CA PHE A 53 9.25 1.81 7.80
C PHE A 53 8.10 2.16 8.75
N PHE A 54 8.39 2.96 9.78
CA PHE A 54 7.40 3.32 10.80
C PHE A 54 6.17 4.01 10.19
N HIS A 55 6.39 4.99 9.32
CA HIS A 55 5.33 5.73 8.65
C HIS A 55 4.51 4.84 7.70
N ALA A 56 5.17 3.94 6.96
CA ALA A 56 4.50 2.99 6.08
C ALA A 56 3.63 1.99 6.86
N THR A 57 4.12 1.46 7.97
CA THR A 57 3.37 0.57 8.85
C THR A 57 2.14 1.25 9.44
N VAL A 58 2.29 2.47 9.97
CA VAL A 58 1.17 3.24 10.52
C VAL A 58 0.13 3.55 9.44
N ALA A 59 0.56 3.96 8.24
CA ALA A 59 -0.34 4.21 7.12
C ALA A 59 -1.11 2.95 6.70
N GLY A 60 -0.44 1.80 6.61
CA GLY A 60 -1.09 0.51 6.31
C GLY A 60 -2.11 0.10 7.37
N MET A 61 -1.78 0.26 8.66
CA MET A 61 -2.70 -0.03 9.77
C MET A 61 -3.96 0.85 9.73
N ILE A 62 -3.79 2.16 9.55
CA ILE A 62 -4.92 3.10 9.45
C ILE A 62 -5.76 2.78 8.22
N GLY A 63 -5.12 2.53 7.07
CA GLY A 63 -5.78 2.16 5.83
C GLY A 63 -6.64 0.91 5.98
N GLY A 64 -6.06 -0.17 6.50
CA GLY A 64 -6.78 -1.42 6.73
C GLY A 64 -7.94 -1.27 7.71
N MET A 65 -7.72 -0.54 8.82
CA MET A 65 -8.78 -0.26 9.80
C MET A 65 -9.96 0.49 9.17
N VAL A 66 -9.68 1.53 8.37
CA VAL A 66 -10.72 2.28 7.65
C VAL A 66 -11.44 1.38 6.64
N GLY A 67 -10.70 0.57 5.88
CA GLY A 67 -11.28 -0.38 4.91
C GLY A 67 -12.23 -1.38 5.56
N SER A 68 -11.84 -1.94 6.71
CA SER A 68 -12.70 -2.84 7.49
C SER A 68 -13.93 -2.13 8.04
N ILE A 69 -13.81 -0.88 8.53
CA ILE A 69 -14.95 -0.11 9.04
C ILE A 69 -15.97 0.19 7.92
N VAL A 70 -15.50 0.53 6.71
CA VAL A 70 -16.37 0.85 5.57
C VAL A 70 -17.15 -0.38 5.09
N THR A 71 -16.62 -1.57 5.32
CA THR A 71 -17.16 -2.84 4.79
C THR A 71 -17.98 -3.61 5.82
N TYR A 72 -17.93 -3.19 7.08
CA TYR A 72 -18.77 -3.70 8.17
C TYR A 72 -20.22 -3.21 8.03
#